data_AF-A0A840P0K8-F1
#
_entry.id   AF-A0A840P0K8-F1
#
_cell.length_a   1.000
_cell.length_b   1.000
_cell.length_c   1.000
_cell.angle_alpha   90.00
_cell.angle_beta   90.00
_cell.angle_gamma   90.00
#
_symmetry.space_group_name_H-M   'P 1'
#
loop_
_entity.id
_entity.type
_entity.pdbx_description
1 polymer ?
#
loop_
_entity_poly.entity_id
_entity_poly.type
_entity_poly.pdbx_seq_one_letter_code
_entity_poly.pdbx_strand_id
1 'polypeptide(L)'
;MCGQVLLLVPTGPDPDPDLDPDDLPPRPARVLWPDAGRRPPSPAVPAHLSRELAEAAACLGAGAYTMALVNVRRLLEGVCADQGITGVPLYRALRAMRRRGLIEGRLADWAEELRELGNEAAHMSGRPVGREDAEDAIALAEALLDHLYVFRSRYEEFVKRRGGTVSGRVSRDAAKTGMVIRETPAMKTLRKSRVPFTPHRYEHDPARVRSRKDLAAEMGVPRDSVLKAVIAHVDGRPVVAVAPASAEIDVAALARACGGSGARLAGMAEVSRLGWATASEVMTPLALPYLPVVVDVAVTAQPGVYVSSGRHGLELEVAPADLITITGAVTAPITVRGGT
;
A
#
# COMPACT_ATOMS: atom_id res chain seq x y z
N MET A 1 7.42 31.26 7.94
CA MET A 1 6.24 31.34 8.82
C MET A 1 5.10 31.88 7.99
N CYS A 2 4.14 31.05 7.56
CA CYS A 2 2.91 31.54 6.95
C CYS A 2 1.95 31.90 8.09
N GLY A 3 1.69 33.20 8.29
CA GLY A 3 0.67 33.65 9.24
C GLY A 3 -0.72 33.55 8.60
N GLN A 4 -1.68 32.96 9.32
CA GLN A 4 -3.10 33.03 8.93
C GLN A 4 -3.66 34.42 9.27
N VAL A 5 -4.48 34.95 8.38
CA VAL A 5 -5.27 36.18 8.61
C VAL A 5 -6.66 35.76 9.11
N LEU A 6 -7.07 36.27 10.27
CA LEU A 6 -8.40 36.07 10.83
C LEU A 6 -9.24 37.34 10.60
N LEU A 7 -10.46 37.17 10.09
CA LEU A 7 -11.44 38.24 10.06
C LEU A 7 -12.38 38.07 11.26
N LEU A 8 -12.31 39.02 12.19
CA LEU A 8 -13.09 39.04 13.42
C LEU A 8 -14.14 40.16 13.35
N VAL A 9 -15.35 39.90 13.83
CA VAL A 9 -16.35 40.93 14.08
C VAL A 9 -16.68 40.96 15.57
N PRO A 10 -16.58 42.13 16.24
CA PRO A 10 -16.96 42.26 17.64
C PRO A 10 -18.40 41.81 17.86
N THR A 11 -18.62 40.99 18.89
CA THR A 11 -19.94 40.57 19.35
C THR A 11 -20.14 41.14 20.75
N GLY A 12 -20.87 42.24 20.84
CA GLY A 12 -21.14 42.96 22.08
C GLY A 12 -21.51 44.42 21.82
N PRO A 13 -22.01 45.16 22.83
CA PRO A 13 -22.23 46.59 22.72
C PRO A 13 -20.91 47.33 22.45
N ASP A 14 -21.00 48.50 21.82
CA ASP A 14 -19.88 49.41 21.66
C ASP A 14 -19.33 49.84 23.03
N PRO A 15 -18.02 50.10 23.14
CA PRO A 15 -17.42 50.39 24.43
C PRO A 15 -17.93 51.75 24.90
N ASP A 16 -17.84 52.00 26.19
CA ASP A 16 -17.98 53.35 26.71
C ASP A 16 -16.90 54.24 26.04
N PRO A 17 -17.27 55.32 25.33
CA PRO A 17 -16.31 56.18 24.65
C PRO A 17 -15.35 56.90 25.61
N ASP A 18 -15.66 56.93 26.91
CA ASP A 18 -14.87 57.62 27.93
C ASP A 18 -13.80 56.72 28.60
N LEU A 19 -13.72 55.43 28.22
CA LEU A 19 -12.68 54.50 28.70
C LEU A 19 -11.39 54.61 27.88
N ASP A 20 -10.24 54.54 28.55
CA ASP A 20 -8.93 54.50 27.91
C ASP A 20 -8.80 53.25 27.00
N PRO A 21 -8.36 53.38 25.74
CA PRO A 21 -8.17 52.26 24.83
C PRO A 21 -7.32 51.12 25.37
N ASP A 22 -6.32 51.42 26.22
CA ASP A 22 -5.43 50.41 26.80
C ASP A 22 -6.08 49.65 27.97
N ASP A 23 -7.15 50.21 28.56
CA ASP A 23 -7.92 49.63 29.67
C ASP A 23 -9.19 48.89 29.21
N LEU A 24 -9.45 48.85 27.89
CA LEU A 24 -10.60 48.13 27.34
C LEU A 24 -10.45 46.61 27.54
N PRO A 25 -11.45 45.92 28.14
CA PRO A 25 -11.41 44.47 28.23
C PRO A 25 -11.45 43.85 26.82
N PRO A 26 -10.79 42.70 26.61
CA PRO A 26 -10.83 42.01 25.33
C PRO A 26 -12.27 41.69 24.96
N ARG A 27 -12.73 42.20 23.81
CA ARG A 27 -14.11 42.00 23.38
C ARG A 27 -14.32 40.57 22.89
N PRO A 28 -15.49 39.97 23.16
CA PRO A 28 -15.88 38.75 22.45
C PRO A 28 -15.99 39.12 20.96
N ALA A 29 -15.40 38.32 20.10
CA ALA A 29 -15.51 38.49 18.66
C ALA A 29 -15.87 37.16 18.01
N ARG A 30 -16.75 37.22 17.00
CA ARG A 30 -17.05 36.07 16.15
C ARG A 30 -16.06 36.06 14.98
N VAL A 31 -15.45 34.90 14.74
CA VAL A 31 -14.68 34.65 13.53
C VAL A 31 -15.65 34.63 12.34
N LEU A 32 -15.50 35.57 11.42
CA LEU A 32 -16.21 35.55 10.14
C LEU A 32 -15.47 34.72 9.10
N TRP A 33 -14.13 34.68 9.17
CA TRP A 33 -13.32 33.93 8.21
C TRP A 33 -12.05 33.33 8.84
N PRO A 34 -11.73 32.05 8.56
CA PRO A 34 -12.61 31.09 7.88
C PRO A 34 -13.85 30.78 8.73
N ASP A 35 -14.95 30.41 8.07
CA ASP A 35 -16.26 30.18 8.69
C ASP A 35 -16.13 29.24 9.90
N ALA A 36 -16.66 29.67 11.05
CA ALA A 36 -16.41 29.06 12.36
C ALA A 36 -16.82 27.57 12.46
N GLY A 37 -17.60 27.08 11.49
CA GLY A 37 -18.00 25.67 11.40
C GLY A 37 -16.96 24.74 10.73
N ARG A 38 -15.98 25.27 9.98
CA ARG A 38 -14.99 24.43 9.28
C ARG A 38 -13.61 24.60 9.88
N ARG A 39 -13.17 23.53 10.55
CA ARG A 39 -11.82 23.42 11.09
C ARG A 39 -10.81 23.58 9.95
N PRO A 40 -9.75 24.40 10.10
CA PRO A 40 -8.69 24.45 9.09
C PRO A 40 -8.09 23.06 8.87
N PRO A 41 -7.70 22.71 7.63
CA PRO A 41 -7.07 21.42 7.34
C PRO A 41 -5.88 21.18 8.26
N SER A 42 -5.75 19.96 8.76
CA SER A 42 -4.63 19.58 9.61
C SER A 42 -3.30 19.82 8.87
N PRO A 43 -2.23 20.29 9.53
CA PRO A 43 -0.91 20.45 8.91
C PRO A 43 -0.30 19.12 8.42
N ALA A 44 -0.87 17.98 8.83
CA ALA A 44 -0.50 16.66 8.32
C ALA A 44 -0.96 16.44 6.87
N VAL A 45 -1.94 17.20 6.37
CA VAL A 45 -2.45 17.10 5.00
C VAL A 45 -1.52 17.88 4.05
N PRO A 46 -1.11 17.31 2.91
CA PRO A 46 -0.34 18.03 1.91
C PRO A 46 -0.98 19.35 1.48
N ALA A 47 -0.16 20.40 1.33
CA ALA A 47 -0.64 21.75 1.04
C ALA A 47 -1.44 21.84 -0.27
N HIS A 48 -1.10 21.02 -1.27
CA HIS A 48 -1.83 20.99 -2.54
C HIS A 48 -3.25 20.44 -2.36
N LEU A 49 -3.44 19.34 -1.64
CA LEU A 49 -4.76 18.77 -1.33
C LEU A 49 -5.59 19.70 -0.44
N SER A 50 -4.95 20.38 0.50
CA SER A 50 -5.61 21.37 1.36
C SER A 50 -6.16 22.56 0.55
N ARG A 51 -5.47 22.98 -0.52
CA ARG A 51 -5.96 24.04 -1.42
C ARG A 51 -7.18 23.58 -2.21
N GLU A 52 -7.15 22.37 -2.78
CA GLU A 52 -8.30 21.83 -3.53
C GLU A 52 -9.55 21.74 -2.64
N LEU A 53 -9.38 21.30 -1.38
CA LEU A 53 -10.48 21.24 -0.41
C LEU A 53 -11.02 22.63 -0.07
N ALA A 54 -10.13 23.59 0.16
CA ALA A 54 -10.51 24.97 0.44
C ALA A 54 -11.26 25.60 -0.74
N GLU A 55 -10.85 25.29 -1.97
CA GLU A 55 -11.53 25.75 -3.18
C GLU A 55 -12.92 25.12 -3.32
N ALA A 56 -13.06 23.81 -3.08
CA ALA A 56 -14.37 23.15 -3.04
C ALA A 56 -15.30 23.76 -1.99
N ALA A 57 -14.78 24.06 -0.79
CA ALA A 57 -15.53 24.73 0.28
C ALA A 57 -15.98 26.15 -0.11
N ALA A 58 -15.11 26.91 -0.79
CA ALA A 58 -15.45 28.23 -1.31
C ALA A 58 -16.56 28.15 -2.38
N CYS A 59 -16.49 27.18 -3.29
CA CYS A 59 -17.55 26.93 -4.27
C CYS A 59 -18.90 26.62 -3.61
N LEU A 60 -18.90 25.79 -2.55
CA LEU A 60 -20.11 25.51 -1.78
C LEU A 60 -20.69 26.78 -1.16
N GLY A 61 -19.85 27.58 -0.50
CA GLY A 61 -20.27 28.84 0.13
C GLY A 61 -20.82 29.87 -0.87
N ALA A 62 -20.35 29.82 -2.12
CA ALA A 62 -20.81 30.67 -3.22
C ALA A 62 -22.05 30.13 -3.96
N GLY A 63 -22.58 28.96 -3.57
CA GLY A 63 -23.71 28.31 -4.27
C GLY A 63 -23.34 27.64 -5.59
N ALA A 64 -22.05 27.46 -5.89
CA ALA A 64 -21.54 26.84 -7.11
C ALA A 64 -21.34 25.32 -6.93
N TYR A 65 -22.43 24.59 -6.72
CA TYR A 65 -22.41 23.17 -6.30
C TYR A 65 -21.71 22.24 -7.30
N THR A 66 -21.96 22.41 -8.61
CA THR A 66 -21.27 21.64 -9.66
C THR A 66 -19.75 21.82 -9.59
N MET A 67 -19.29 23.05 -9.34
CA MET A 67 -17.85 23.34 -9.24
C MET A 67 -17.25 22.76 -7.96
N ALA A 68 -17.99 22.79 -6.84
CA ALA A 68 -17.57 22.13 -5.61
C ALA A 68 -17.32 20.63 -5.85
N LEU A 69 -18.22 19.96 -6.58
CA LEU A 69 -18.10 18.54 -6.90
C LEU A 69 -16.94 18.22 -7.86
N VAL A 70 -16.72 19.05 -8.88
CA VAL A 70 -15.58 18.94 -9.80
C VAL A 70 -14.26 19.08 -9.04
N ASN A 71 -14.18 20.03 -8.11
CA ASN A 71 -13.00 20.22 -7.27
C ASN A 71 -12.77 19.04 -6.32
N VAL A 72 -13.83 18.46 -5.75
CA VAL A 72 -13.71 17.22 -4.96
C VAL A 72 -13.19 16.05 -5.82
N ARG A 73 -13.66 15.89 -7.05
CA ARG A 73 -13.14 14.86 -7.97
C ARG A 73 -11.64 15.06 -8.23
N ARG A 74 -11.21 16.29 -8.50
CA ARG A 74 -9.79 16.63 -8.68
C ARG A 74 -8.98 16.36 -7.40
N LEU A 75 -9.55 16.62 -6.23
CA LEU A 75 -8.96 16.25 -4.94
C LEU A 75 -8.78 14.73 -4.83
N LEU A 76 -9.78 13.92 -5.20
CA LEU A 76 -9.68 12.45 -5.18
C LEU A 76 -8.55 11.94 -6.11
N GLU A 77 -8.41 12.55 -7.29
CA GLU A 77 -7.30 12.27 -8.21
C GLU A 77 -5.95 12.66 -7.60
N GLY A 78 -5.87 13.83 -6.97
CA GLY A 78 -4.69 14.29 -6.23
C GLY A 78 -4.33 13.35 -5.08
N VAL A 79 -5.31 12.88 -4.31
CA VAL A 79 -5.11 11.88 -3.26
C VAL A 79 -4.57 10.58 -3.84
N CYS A 80 -5.15 10.09 -4.94
CA CYS A 80 -4.65 8.88 -5.61
C CYS A 80 -3.20 9.05 -6.06
N ALA A 81 -2.87 10.20 -6.64
CA ALA A 81 -1.52 10.52 -7.10
C ALA A 81 -0.52 10.60 -5.93
N ASP A 82 -0.89 11.22 -4.81
CA ASP A 82 -0.07 11.28 -3.58
C ASP A 82 0.17 9.87 -2.99
N GLN A 83 -0.80 8.96 -3.14
CA GLN A 83 -0.66 7.55 -2.79
C GLN A 83 0.11 6.71 -3.83
N GLY A 84 0.74 7.36 -4.82
CA GLY A 84 1.53 6.70 -5.86
C GLY A 84 0.67 5.89 -6.84
N ILE A 85 -0.54 6.34 -7.11
CA ILE A 85 -1.44 5.77 -8.12
C ILE A 85 -1.71 6.85 -9.17
N THR A 86 -0.89 6.85 -10.22
CA THR A 86 -0.93 7.85 -11.29
C THR A 86 -1.17 7.16 -12.64
N GLY A 87 -1.52 7.95 -13.67
CA GLY A 87 -1.62 7.46 -15.05
C GLY A 87 -2.78 6.50 -15.34
N VAL A 88 -3.70 6.32 -14.39
CA VAL A 88 -4.89 5.48 -14.56
C VAL A 88 -6.17 6.29 -14.30
N PRO A 89 -7.30 5.94 -14.94
CA PRO A 89 -8.58 6.58 -14.65
C PRO A 89 -8.95 6.47 -13.17
N LEU A 90 -9.63 7.49 -12.64
CA LEU A 90 -9.98 7.58 -11.22
C LEU A 90 -10.67 6.32 -10.67
N TYR A 91 -11.54 5.66 -11.44
CA TYR A 91 -12.18 4.40 -11.00
C TYR A 91 -11.17 3.27 -10.75
N ARG A 92 -10.11 3.17 -11.58
CA ARG A 92 -9.04 2.19 -11.38
C ARG A 92 -8.16 2.60 -10.21
N ALA A 93 -7.97 3.90 -10.01
CA ALA A 93 -7.20 4.43 -8.90
C ALA A 93 -7.86 4.12 -7.55
N LEU A 94 -9.15 4.40 -7.40
CA LEU A 94 -9.92 4.11 -6.19
C LEU A 94 -9.98 2.60 -5.89
N ARG A 95 -10.17 1.75 -6.91
CA ARG A 95 -10.07 0.29 -6.74
C ARG A 95 -8.67 -0.16 -6.31
N ALA A 96 -7.62 0.49 -6.80
CA ALA A 96 -6.26 0.21 -6.36
C ALA A 96 -6.06 0.66 -4.90
N MET A 97 -6.60 1.81 -4.48
CA MET A 97 -6.61 2.24 -3.07
C MET A 97 -7.32 1.21 -2.17
N ARG A 98 -8.50 0.73 -2.58
CA ARG A 98 -9.24 -0.32 -1.86
C ARG A 98 -8.44 -1.62 -1.75
N ARG A 99 -7.88 -2.12 -2.85
CA ARG A 99 -7.02 -3.33 -2.84
C ARG A 99 -5.76 -3.15 -1.99
N ARG A 100 -5.16 -1.96 -2.00
CA ARG A 100 -4.00 -1.62 -1.15
C ARG A 100 -4.39 -1.54 0.34
N GLY A 101 -5.68 -1.44 0.66
CA GLY A 101 -6.19 -1.26 2.03
C GLY A 101 -5.98 0.16 2.55
N LEU A 102 -5.90 1.15 1.65
CA LEU A 102 -5.78 2.57 1.99
C LEU A 102 -7.14 3.19 2.29
N ILE A 103 -8.20 2.61 1.75
CA ILE A 103 -9.60 2.93 2.02
C ILE A 103 -10.38 1.61 2.07
N GLU A 104 -11.39 1.53 2.93
CA GLU A 104 -12.16 0.30 3.14
C GLU A 104 -13.64 0.58 3.45
N GLY A 105 -14.48 -0.44 3.24
CA GLY A 105 -15.90 -0.41 3.53
C GLY A 105 -16.62 0.80 2.92
N ARG A 106 -17.51 1.41 3.71
CA ARG A 106 -18.37 2.53 3.28
C ARG A 106 -17.60 3.72 2.73
N LEU A 107 -16.37 3.96 3.16
CA LEU A 107 -15.56 5.08 2.66
C LEU A 107 -15.14 4.85 1.20
N ALA A 108 -14.79 3.61 0.86
CA ALA A 108 -14.41 3.25 -0.50
C ALA A 108 -15.63 3.24 -1.43
N ASP A 109 -16.76 2.71 -0.95
CA ASP A 109 -17.99 2.64 -1.73
C ASP A 109 -18.52 4.06 -2.02
N TRP A 110 -18.53 4.94 -1.02
CA TRP A 110 -18.93 6.35 -1.20
C TRP A 110 -18.01 7.10 -2.18
N ALA A 111 -16.70 6.82 -2.20
CA ALA A 111 -15.79 7.41 -3.19
C ALA A 111 -16.04 6.92 -4.62
N GLU A 112 -16.45 5.66 -4.81
CA GLU A 112 -16.82 5.14 -6.12
C GLU A 112 -18.11 5.80 -6.66
N GLU A 113 -19.12 5.98 -5.79
CA GLU A 113 -20.37 6.69 -6.10
C GLU A 113 -20.14 8.17 -6.44
N LEU A 114 -19.35 8.87 -5.62
CA LEU A 114 -19.12 10.29 -5.80
C LEU A 114 -18.30 10.61 -7.05
N ARG A 115 -17.43 9.69 -7.45
CA ARG A 115 -16.74 9.74 -8.74
C ARG A 115 -17.72 9.70 -9.91
N GLU A 116 -18.77 8.90 -9.82
CA GLU A 116 -19.80 8.80 -10.86
C GLU A 116 -20.60 10.09 -10.93
N LEU A 117 -21.07 10.58 -9.78
CA LEU A 117 -21.76 11.86 -9.67
C LEU A 117 -20.92 13.03 -10.22
N GLY A 118 -19.63 13.09 -9.86
CA GLY A 118 -18.69 14.11 -10.35
C GLY A 118 -18.37 13.98 -11.84
N ASN A 119 -18.56 12.79 -12.43
CA ASN A 119 -18.46 12.61 -13.87
C ASN A 119 -19.72 13.07 -14.59
N GLU A 120 -20.89 12.74 -14.05
CA GLU A 120 -22.18 13.20 -14.57
C GLU A 120 -22.30 14.73 -14.51
N ALA A 121 -21.91 15.34 -13.39
CA ALA A 121 -21.98 16.78 -13.18
C ALA A 121 -21.10 17.59 -14.17
N ALA A 122 -20.02 17.01 -14.66
CA ALA A 122 -19.16 17.63 -15.68
C ALA A 122 -19.77 17.58 -17.09
N HIS A 123 -20.83 16.79 -17.29
CA HIS A 123 -21.55 16.67 -18.55
C HIS A 123 -22.94 17.31 -18.42
N MET A 124 -23.35 18.13 -19.40
CA MET A 124 -24.64 18.86 -19.41
C MET A 124 -25.90 17.96 -19.44
N SER A 125 -25.74 16.64 -19.36
CA SER A 125 -26.81 15.64 -19.50
C SER A 125 -27.26 15.01 -18.16
N GLY A 126 -26.64 15.39 -17.04
CA GLY A 126 -26.95 14.83 -15.72
C GLY A 126 -28.10 15.51 -14.98
N ARG A 127 -28.51 14.93 -13.84
CA ARG A 127 -29.38 15.59 -12.87
C ARG A 127 -28.66 16.83 -12.30
N PRO A 128 -29.37 17.95 -12.04
CA PRO A 128 -28.77 19.11 -11.39
C PRO A 128 -28.17 18.74 -10.04
N VAL A 129 -26.91 19.13 -9.81
CA VAL A 129 -26.21 18.94 -8.53
C VAL A 129 -26.80 19.89 -7.50
N GLY A 130 -27.34 19.32 -6.42
CA GLY A 130 -27.90 20.05 -5.31
C GLY A 130 -26.84 20.49 -4.30
N ARG A 131 -27.29 21.28 -3.31
CA ARG A 131 -26.46 21.67 -2.17
C ARG A 131 -26.02 20.45 -1.34
N GLU A 132 -26.95 19.53 -1.09
CA GLU A 132 -26.71 18.31 -0.32
C GLU A 132 -25.60 17.44 -0.96
N ASP A 133 -25.65 17.26 -2.29
CA ASP A 133 -24.63 16.53 -3.04
C ASP A 133 -23.22 17.14 -2.86
N ALA A 134 -23.13 18.47 -2.86
CA ALA A 134 -21.87 19.18 -2.66
C ALA A 134 -21.39 19.14 -1.20
N GLU A 135 -22.30 19.18 -0.23
CA GLU A 135 -21.99 19.00 1.19
C GLU A 135 -21.45 17.59 1.47
N ASP A 136 -22.12 16.57 0.94
CA ASP A 136 -21.71 15.16 1.01
C ASP A 136 -20.35 14.91 0.36
N ALA A 137 -20.12 15.51 -0.81
CA ALA A 137 -18.84 15.44 -1.51
C ALA A 137 -17.68 15.97 -0.67
N ILE A 138 -17.87 17.12 -0.03
CA ILE A 138 -16.82 17.70 0.78
C ILE A 138 -16.65 16.92 2.09
N ALA A 139 -17.74 16.45 2.71
CA ALA A 139 -17.68 15.61 3.90
C ALA A 139 -16.87 14.32 3.65
N LEU A 140 -17.08 13.68 2.50
CA LEU A 140 -16.27 12.53 2.07
C LEU A 140 -14.79 12.92 1.89
N ALA A 141 -14.50 14.02 1.21
CA ALA A 141 -13.13 14.49 1.00
C ALA A 141 -12.40 14.75 2.32
N GLU A 142 -13.07 15.40 3.28
CA GLU A 142 -12.56 15.63 4.63
C GLU A 142 -12.30 14.30 5.35
N ALA A 143 -13.26 13.37 5.35
CA ALA A 143 -13.11 12.06 5.97
C ALA A 143 -11.95 11.25 5.37
N LEU A 144 -11.75 11.34 4.05
CA LEU A 144 -10.66 10.67 3.34
C LEU A 144 -9.29 11.25 3.74
N LEU A 145 -9.17 12.58 3.79
CA LEU A 145 -7.93 13.23 4.20
C LEU A 145 -7.61 12.95 5.68
N ASP A 146 -8.64 12.94 6.54
CA ASP A 146 -8.47 12.57 7.94
C ASP A 146 -7.99 11.13 8.10
N HIS A 147 -8.59 10.20 7.35
CA HIS A 147 -8.22 8.79 7.37
C HIS A 147 -6.76 8.57 6.93
N LEU A 148 -6.36 9.19 5.82
CA LEU A 148 -5.05 8.93 5.19
C LEU A 148 -3.89 9.67 5.87
N TYR A 149 -4.13 10.90 6.34
CA TYR A 149 -3.04 11.77 6.82
C TYR A 149 -3.15 12.06 8.32
N VAL A 150 -4.34 12.43 8.82
CA VAL A 150 -4.49 12.96 10.18
C VAL A 150 -4.49 11.84 11.23
N PHE A 151 -5.27 10.79 11.04
CA PHE A 151 -5.31 9.67 11.99
C PHE A 151 -3.98 8.94 12.04
N ARG A 152 -3.30 8.81 10.90
CA ARG A 152 -1.93 8.27 10.86
C ARG A 152 -0.97 9.10 11.72
N SER A 153 -0.91 10.41 11.51
CA SER A 153 -0.06 11.31 12.29
C SER A 153 -0.38 11.27 13.79
N ARG A 154 -1.67 11.31 14.15
CA ARG A 154 -2.11 11.24 15.55
C ARG A 154 -1.78 9.90 16.21
N TYR A 155 -1.91 8.80 15.50
CA TYR A 155 -1.55 7.47 15.99
C TYR A 155 -0.05 7.37 16.25
N GLU A 156 0.77 7.85 15.30
CA GLU A 156 2.23 7.88 15.44
C GLU A 156 2.67 8.70 16.67
N GLU A 157 2.07 9.87 16.88
CA GLU A 157 2.31 10.70 18.08
C GLU A 157 1.85 10.01 19.38
N PHE A 158 0.69 9.36 19.37
CA PHE A 158 0.15 8.64 20.53
C PHE A 158 1.09 7.51 20.96
N VAL A 159 1.56 6.71 20.02
CA VAL A 159 2.49 5.61 20.30
C VAL A 159 3.83 6.16 20.84
N LYS A 160 4.34 7.23 20.24
CA LYS A 160 5.57 7.91 20.71
C LYS A 160 5.46 8.38 22.17
N ARG A 161 4.32 8.97 22.57
CA ARG A 161 4.09 9.41 23.96
C ARG A 161 4.06 8.25 24.96
N ARG A 162 3.58 7.07 24.55
CA ARG A 162 3.45 5.88 25.41
C ARG A 162 4.77 5.11 25.59
N GLY A 163 5.89 5.65 25.10
CA GLY A 163 7.18 4.93 25.09
C GLY A 163 7.15 3.68 24.19
N GLY A 164 6.10 3.52 23.39
CA GLY A 164 6.00 2.47 22.40
C GLY A 164 6.88 2.83 21.20
N THR A 165 7.55 1.83 20.64
CA THR A 165 8.11 2.00 19.29
C THR A 165 6.93 1.88 18.33
N VAL A 166 6.64 2.92 17.54
CA VAL A 166 5.84 2.73 16.33
C VAL A 166 6.58 1.68 15.54
N SER A 167 6.03 0.47 15.44
CA SER A 167 6.57 -0.60 14.60
C SER A 167 6.47 -0.14 13.14
N GLY A 168 7.40 0.71 12.77
CA GLY A 168 7.43 1.54 11.59
C GLY A 168 8.83 2.11 11.42
N ARG A 169 9.87 1.28 11.56
CA ARG A 169 11.18 1.61 10.97
C ARG A 169 11.09 1.35 9.47
N VAL A 170 10.75 2.40 8.75
CA VAL A 170 11.35 2.66 7.44
C VAL A 170 12.79 3.08 7.73
N SER A 171 13.76 2.33 7.21
CA SER A 171 15.18 2.67 7.34
C SER A 171 15.43 4.06 6.73
N ARG A 172 16.30 4.84 7.37
CA ARG A 172 16.53 6.26 7.09
C ARG A 172 17.13 6.57 5.71
N ASP A 173 17.37 5.56 4.89
CA ASP A 173 17.90 5.70 3.53
C ASP A 173 16.80 5.67 2.44
N ALA A 174 15.54 5.40 2.80
CA ALA A 174 14.42 5.34 1.85
C ALA A 174 13.67 6.67 1.64
N ALA A 175 14.22 7.79 2.15
CA ALA A 175 13.57 9.10 2.15
C ALA A 175 13.42 9.77 0.75
N LYS A 176 13.62 9.02 -0.34
CA LYS A 176 13.42 9.53 -1.72
C LYS A 176 12.35 8.82 -2.54
N THR A 177 11.67 7.79 -2.02
CA THR A 177 10.59 7.12 -2.78
C THR A 177 9.48 6.67 -1.82
N GLY A 178 8.61 7.60 -1.46
CA GLY A 178 7.54 7.41 -0.48
C GLY A 178 6.48 6.40 -0.91
N MET A 179 6.70 5.11 -0.66
CA MET A 179 5.64 4.09 -0.70
C MET A 179 5.83 3.08 0.43
N VAL A 180 4.84 2.97 1.32
CA VAL A 180 4.84 2.02 2.46
C VAL A 180 4.76 0.59 1.93
N ILE A 181 5.72 -0.27 2.31
CA ILE A 181 5.69 -1.71 1.97
C ILE A 181 4.73 -2.37 2.95
N ARG A 182 3.50 -2.69 2.50
CA ARG A 182 2.51 -3.42 3.32
C ARG A 182 3.09 -4.78 3.73
N GLU A 183 2.99 -5.16 4.98
CA GLU A 183 3.56 -6.43 5.46
C GLU A 183 2.87 -7.63 4.79
N THR A 184 3.66 -8.62 4.37
CA THR A 184 3.16 -9.89 3.80
C THR A 184 3.39 -11.05 4.78
N PRO A 185 2.73 -12.21 4.62
CA PRO A 185 3.00 -13.38 5.44
C PRO A 185 4.48 -13.79 5.47
N ALA A 186 5.17 -13.74 4.32
CA ALA A 186 6.61 -14.02 4.25
C ALA A 186 7.45 -13.02 5.08
N MET A 187 7.14 -11.72 4.98
CA MET A 187 7.82 -10.70 5.79
C MET A 187 7.56 -10.89 7.29
N LYS A 188 6.34 -11.26 7.66
CA LYS A 188 5.96 -11.55 9.05
C LYS A 188 6.75 -12.74 9.59
N THR A 189 6.91 -13.80 8.80
CA THR A 189 7.73 -14.97 9.16
C THR A 189 9.19 -14.57 9.41
N LEU A 190 9.81 -13.85 8.48
CA LEU A 190 11.21 -13.39 8.61
C LEU A 190 11.41 -12.49 9.84
N ARG A 191 10.49 -11.53 10.07
CA ARG A 191 10.53 -10.64 11.24
C ARG A 191 10.38 -11.39 12.55
N LYS A 192 9.42 -12.32 12.64
CA LYS A 192 9.18 -13.12 13.85
C LYS A 192 10.42 -13.94 14.22
N SER A 193 11.11 -14.48 13.21
CA SER A 193 12.33 -15.28 13.38
C SER A 193 13.61 -14.43 13.45
N ARG A 194 13.50 -13.10 13.42
CA ARG A 194 14.63 -12.15 13.44
C ARG A 194 15.67 -12.39 12.34
N VAL A 195 15.21 -12.90 11.19
CA VAL A 195 16.06 -13.07 10.01
C VAL A 195 16.19 -11.72 9.29
N PRO A 196 17.42 -11.24 9.01
CA PRO A 196 17.63 -10.06 8.19
C PRO A 196 17.09 -10.26 6.77
N PHE A 197 16.42 -9.26 6.23
CA PHE A 197 15.96 -9.28 4.84
C PHE A 197 15.81 -7.86 4.29
N THR A 198 16.00 -7.71 2.98
CA THR A 198 15.81 -6.45 2.26
C THR A 198 14.66 -6.60 1.28
N PRO A 199 13.58 -5.80 1.39
CA PRO A 199 12.51 -5.85 0.41
C PRO A 199 12.88 -5.06 -0.86
N HIS A 200 12.67 -5.69 -2.02
CA HIS A 200 12.93 -5.11 -3.34
C HIS A 200 11.64 -4.96 -4.14
N ARG A 201 11.28 -3.73 -4.49
CA ARG A 201 10.11 -3.45 -5.32
C ARG A 201 10.51 -3.52 -6.79
N TYR A 202 9.59 -4.03 -7.60
CA TYR A 202 9.69 -3.97 -9.06
C TYR A 202 8.32 -3.65 -9.63
N GLU A 203 8.29 -3.08 -10.84
CA GLU A 203 7.03 -2.86 -11.55
C GLU A 203 6.57 -4.19 -12.14
N HIS A 204 5.43 -4.70 -11.68
CA HIS A 204 4.85 -5.88 -12.32
C HIS A 204 4.09 -5.44 -13.56
N ASP A 205 4.81 -5.38 -14.67
CA ASP A 205 4.27 -5.22 -16.01
C ASP A 205 4.18 -6.60 -16.68
N PRO A 206 2.97 -7.15 -16.92
CA PRO A 206 2.79 -8.43 -17.61
C PRO A 206 3.38 -8.46 -19.02
N ALA A 207 3.65 -7.30 -19.65
CA ALA A 207 4.32 -7.23 -20.94
C ALA A 207 5.83 -7.49 -20.84
N ARG A 208 6.45 -7.13 -19.70
CA ARG A 208 7.91 -7.24 -19.44
C ARG A 208 8.28 -8.51 -18.69
N VAL A 209 7.49 -8.87 -17.67
CA VAL A 209 7.70 -10.07 -16.85
C VAL A 209 6.63 -11.09 -17.21
N ARG A 210 6.95 -11.98 -18.15
CA ARG A 210 6.05 -13.05 -18.61
C ARG A 210 6.15 -14.30 -17.76
N SER A 211 7.27 -14.44 -17.07
CA SER A 211 7.52 -15.54 -16.14
C SER A 211 8.49 -15.08 -15.04
N ARG A 212 8.53 -15.83 -13.94
CA ARG A 212 9.49 -15.58 -12.85
C ARG A 212 10.96 -15.65 -13.30
N LYS A 213 11.25 -16.28 -14.45
CA LYS A 213 12.60 -16.33 -15.06
C LYS A 213 13.08 -14.97 -15.54
N ASP A 214 12.15 -14.10 -15.95
CA ASP A 214 12.46 -12.78 -16.50
C ASP A 214 12.78 -11.75 -15.39
N LEU A 215 12.43 -12.08 -14.15
CA LEU A 215 12.49 -11.17 -13.02
C LEU A 215 13.91 -10.77 -12.61
N ALA A 216 14.89 -11.67 -12.79
CA ALA A 216 16.27 -11.34 -12.47
C ALA A 216 16.81 -10.20 -13.35
N ALA A 217 16.45 -10.22 -14.64
CA ALA A 217 16.81 -9.16 -15.59
C ALA A 217 16.09 -7.85 -15.26
N GLU A 218 14.79 -7.90 -14.96
CA GLU A 218 13.99 -6.72 -14.56
C GLU A 218 14.54 -6.06 -13.29
N MET A 219 15.00 -6.86 -12.32
CA MET A 219 15.57 -6.36 -11.07
C MET A 219 17.05 -5.97 -11.17
N GLY A 220 17.71 -6.28 -12.28
CA GLY A 220 19.15 -6.05 -12.45
C GLY A 220 20.02 -6.90 -11.50
N VAL A 221 19.57 -8.11 -11.15
CA VAL A 221 20.25 -9.02 -10.22
C VAL A 221 20.76 -10.28 -10.94
N PRO A 222 21.71 -11.04 -10.35
CA PRO A 222 22.23 -12.25 -10.99
C PRO A 222 21.11 -13.24 -11.34
N ARG A 223 21.19 -13.84 -12.53
CA ARG A 223 20.17 -14.74 -13.10
C ARG A 223 19.70 -15.83 -12.14
N ASP A 224 20.63 -16.45 -11.42
CA ASP A 224 20.35 -17.60 -10.56
C ASP A 224 20.04 -17.20 -9.10
N SER A 225 20.02 -15.90 -8.79
CA SER A 225 19.71 -15.38 -7.45
C SER A 225 18.20 -15.28 -7.19
N VAL A 226 17.37 -15.14 -8.23
CA VAL A 226 15.91 -15.17 -8.09
C VAL A 226 15.44 -16.61 -8.00
N LEU A 227 14.73 -16.95 -6.93
CA LEU A 227 14.29 -18.31 -6.66
C LEU A 227 12.83 -18.51 -7.03
N LYS A 228 12.49 -19.66 -7.59
CA LYS A 228 11.11 -20.17 -7.69
C LYS A 228 10.82 -21.16 -6.57
N ALA A 229 9.58 -21.16 -6.09
CA ALA A 229 9.07 -22.17 -5.19
C ALA A 229 7.88 -22.87 -5.85
N VAL A 230 7.86 -24.20 -5.82
CA VAL A 230 6.77 -25.01 -6.36
C VAL A 230 6.38 -26.08 -5.36
N ILE A 231 5.11 -26.48 -5.40
CA ILE A 231 4.61 -27.60 -4.59
C ILE A 231 4.71 -28.86 -5.45
N ALA A 232 5.22 -29.94 -4.85
CA ALA A 232 5.24 -31.27 -5.42
C ALA A 232 4.65 -32.27 -4.44
N HIS A 233 4.23 -33.43 -4.92
CA HIS A 233 3.84 -34.56 -4.10
C HIS A 233 4.93 -35.63 -4.24
N VAL A 234 5.53 -36.04 -3.11
CA VAL A 234 6.42 -37.20 -3.02
C VAL A 234 5.66 -38.31 -2.30
N ASP A 235 5.43 -39.43 -2.98
CA ASP A 235 4.60 -40.54 -2.47
C ASP A 235 3.26 -40.07 -1.86
N GLY A 236 2.63 -39.09 -2.51
CA GLY A 236 1.35 -38.50 -2.10
C GLY A 236 1.44 -37.41 -1.01
N ARG A 237 2.63 -37.12 -0.45
CA ARG A 237 2.84 -36.08 0.57
C ARG A 237 3.31 -34.77 -0.05
N PRO A 238 2.69 -33.62 0.25
CA PRO A 238 3.11 -32.33 -0.30
C PRO A 238 4.45 -31.87 0.27
N VAL A 239 5.32 -31.37 -0.60
CA VAL A 239 6.63 -30.78 -0.30
C VAL A 239 6.81 -29.50 -1.10
N VAL A 240 7.54 -28.53 -0.56
CA VAL A 240 7.94 -27.32 -1.30
C VAL A 240 9.35 -27.52 -1.85
N ALA A 241 9.49 -27.44 -3.18
CA ALA A 241 10.79 -27.43 -3.84
C ALA A 241 11.19 -26.00 -4.20
N VAL A 242 12.39 -25.59 -3.79
CA VAL A 242 12.94 -24.24 -4.02
C VAL A 242 14.21 -24.35 -4.85
N ALA A 243 14.27 -23.59 -5.94
CA ALA A 243 15.40 -23.61 -6.88
C ALA A 243 15.57 -22.25 -7.55
N PRO A 244 16.71 -21.96 -8.20
CA PRO A 244 16.82 -20.83 -9.11
C PRO A 244 15.67 -20.84 -10.13
N ALA A 245 15.07 -19.67 -10.37
CA ALA A 245 13.93 -19.55 -11.29
C ALA A 245 14.29 -20.04 -12.70
N SER A 246 15.54 -19.86 -13.07
CA SER A 246 16.17 -20.27 -14.32
C SER A 246 16.31 -21.79 -14.53
N ALA A 247 16.29 -22.59 -13.45
CA ALA A 247 16.48 -24.03 -13.50
C ALA A 247 15.14 -24.77 -13.61
N GLU A 248 15.16 -26.05 -13.96
CA GLU A 248 13.97 -26.91 -13.89
C GLU A 248 14.10 -27.96 -12.78
N ILE A 249 12.98 -28.29 -12.13
CA ILE A 249 12.96 -29.26 -11.03
C ILE A 249 13.05 -30.68 -11.59
N ASP A 250 14.06 -31.43 -11.17
CA ASP A 250 14.13 -32.88 -11.36
C ASP A 250 13.26 -33.56 -10.28
N VAL A 251 12.07 -34.00 -10.69
CA VAL A 251 11.12 -34.67 -9.77
C VAL A 251 11.67 -35.99 -9.21
N ALA A 252 12.53 -36.70 -9.96
CA ALA A 252 13.13 -37.93 -9.45
C ALA A 252 14.21 -37.62 -8.40
N ALA A 253 15.00 -36.56 -8.61
CA ALA A 253 15.95 -36.10 -7.60
C ALA A 253 15.26 -35.54 -6.35
N LEU A 254 14.17 -34.81 -6.51
CA LEU A 254 13.33 -34.35 -5.40
C LEU A 254 12.77 -35.53 -4.58
N ALA A 255 12.29 -36.59 -5.25
CA ALA A 255 11.82 -37.80 -4.58
C ALA A 255 12.92 -38.42 -3.71
N ARG A 256 14.13 -38.60 -4.28
CA ARG A 256 15.30 -39.13 -3.54
C ARG A 256 15.69 -38.25 -2.37
N ALA A 257 15.68 -36.92 -2.53
CA ALA A 257 15.99 -35.97 -1.45
C ALA A 257 15.00 -36.06 -0.27
N CYS A 258 13.76 -36.47 -0.55
CA CYS A 258 12.73 -36.70 0.46
C CYS A 258 12.69 -38.16 0.98
N GLY A 259 13.56 -39.04 0.49
CA GLY A 259 13.54 -40.48 0.81
C GLY A 259 12.37 -41.25 0.19
N GLY A 260 11.74 -40.70 -0.84
CA GLY A 260 10.57 -41.28 -1.51
C GLY A 260 10.88 -42.03 -2.81
N SER A 261 9.89 -42.79 -3.27
CA SER A 261 9.97 -43.64 -4.47
C SER A 261 9.59 -42.93 -5.77
N GLY A 262 8.75 -41.89 -5.69
CA GLY A 262 8.37 -41.08 -6.84
C GLY A 262 7.83 -39.71 -6.43
N ALA A 263 7.92 -38.75 -7.36
CA ALA A 263 7.33 -37.43 -7.17
C ALA A 263 6.69 -36.88 -8.43
N ARG A 264 5.73 -35.96 -8.24
CA ARG A 264 5.11 -35.17 -9.31
C ARG A 264 4.92 -33.73 -8.85
N LEU A 265 4.96 -32.78 -9.77
CA LEU A 265 4.55 -31.41 -9.46
C LEU A 265 3.05 -31.36 -9.17
N ALA A 266 2.65 -30.50 -8.22
CA ALA A 266 1.25 -30.26 -7.92
C ALA A 266 0.61 -29.38 -9.01
N GLY A 267 -0.62 -29.72 -9.40
CA GLY A 267 -1.41 -28.91 -10.32
C GLY A 267 -1.99 -27.67 -9.64
N MET A 268 -2.47 -26.70 -10.43
CA MET A 268 -3.01 -25.43 -9.92
C MET A 268 -4.13 -25.60 -8.88
N ALA A 269 -5.04 -26.57 -9.10
CA ALA A 269 -6.13 -26.84 -8.16
C ALA A 269 -5.63 -27.37 -6.81
N GLU A 270 -4.57 -28.17 -6.80
CA GLU A 270 -3.96 -28.70 -5.58
C GLU A 270 -3.26 -27.60 -4.78
N VAL A 271 -2.52 -26.74 -5.48
CA VAL A 271 -1.87 -25.55 -4.89
C VAL A 271 -2.92 -24.59 -4.32
N SER A 272 -4.02 -24.37 -5.03
CA SER A 272 -5.12 -23.50 -4.59
C SER A 272 -5.78 -24.00 -3.31
N ARG A 273 -5.96 -25.32 -3.15
CA ARG A 273 -6.50 -25.91 -1.90
C ARG A 273 -5.59 -25.70 -0.69
N LEU A 274 -4.30 -25.46 -0.90
CA LEU A 274 -3.35 -25.09 0.14
C LEU A 274 -3.34 -23.58 0.43
N GLY A 275 -4.29 -22.83 -0.13
CA GLY A 275 -4.48 -21.39 0.11
C GLY A 275 -3.73 -20.47 -0.86
N TRP A 276 -3.23 -20.98 -1.98
CA TRP A 276 -2.44 -20.20 -2.95
C TRP A 276 -3.17 -20.08 -4.29
N ALA A 277 -3.89 -18.97 -4.45
CA ALA A 277 -4.82 -18.71 -5.55
C ALA A 277 -4.16 -18.26 -6.87
N THR A 278 -2.84 -18.21 -6.94
CA THR A 278 -2.10 -17.75 -8.13
C THR A 278 -0.98 -18.73 -8.41
N ALA A 279 -0.74 -19.01 -9.69
CA ALA A 279 0.33 -19.88 -10.16
C ALA A 279 1.69 -19.56 -9.49
N SER A 280 2.65 -20.47 -9.64
CA SER A 280 4.01 -20.49 -9.04
C SER A 280 4.80 -19.17 -8.95
N GLU A 281 4.38 -18.11 -9.62
CA GLU A 281 5.05 -16.80 -9.70
C GLU A 281 5.17 -16.07 -8.37
N VAL A 282 4.18 -16.20 -7.48
CA VAL A 282 4.16 -15.52 -6.17
C VAL A 282 4.26 -16.49 -4.99
N MET A 283 4.47 -17.78 -5.28
CA MET A 283 4.67 -18.80 -4.25
C MET A 283 5.95 -18.51 -3.46
N THR A 284 5.90 -18.68 -2.15
CA THR A 284 7.04 -18.45 -1.25
C THR A 284 7.15 -19.58 -0.22
N PRO A 285 8.36 -20.08 0.06
CA PRO A 285 8.54 -21.13 1.07
C PRO A 285 8.29 -20.60 2.50
N LEU A 286 8.29 -19.28 2.69
CA LEU A 286 8.21 -18.63 4.01
C LEU A 286 6.79 -18.53 4.57
N ALA A 287 5.78 -18.91 3.79
CA ALA A 287 4.38 -18.80 4.19
C ALA A 287 3.68 -20.17 4.33
N LEU A 288 4.41 -21.28 4.12
CA LEU A 288 3.95 -22.65 4.33
C LEU A 288 4.86 -23.39 5.33
N PRO A 289 5.00 -22.89 6.58
CA PRO A 289 5.96 -23.44 7.55
C PRO A 289 5.63 -24.86 8.01
N TYR A 290 4.46 -25.41 7.64
CA TYR A 290 4.03 -26.76 7.96
C TYR A 290 4.37 -27.79 6.88
N LEU A 291 4.84 -27.35 5.70
CA LEU A 291 5.30 -28.26 4.65
C LEU A 291 6.81 -28.46 4.73
N PRO A 292 7.32 -29.69 4.51
CA PRO A 292 8.75 -29.89 4.31
C PRO A 292 9.23 -29.06 3.12
N VAL A 293 10.45 -28.52 3.23
CA VAL A 293 11.07 -27.70 2.19
C VAL A 293 12.36 -28.38 1.74
N VAL A 294 12.54 -28.49 0.43
CA VAL A 294 13.81 -28.91 -0.18
C VAL A 294 14.35 -27.76 -1.01
N VAL A 295 15.59 -27.36 -0.73
CA VAL A 295 16.28 -26.27 -1.43
C VAL A 295 17.38 -26.87 -2.32
N ASP A 296 17.45 -26.42 -3.57
CA ASP A 296 18.51 -26.84 -4.48
C ASP A 296 19.89 -26.37 -4.01
N VAL A 297 20.91 -27.23 -4.12
CA VAL A 297 22.29 -26.89 -3.70
C VAL A 297 22.86 -25.68 -4.45
N ALA A 298 22.39 -25.35 -5.66
CA ALA A 298 22.85 -24.17 -6.38
C ALA A 298 22.48 -22.85 -5.66
N VAL A 299 21.46 -22.89 -4.79
CA VAL A 299 21.04 -21.73 -3.98
C VAL A 299 22.09 -21.39 -2.93
N THR A 300 22.80 -22.39 -2.37
CA THR A 300 23.78 -22.17 -1.30
C THR A 300 25.04 -21.45 -1.80
N ALA A 301 25.29 -21.46 -3.11
CA ALA A 301 26.45 -20.82 -3.73
C ALA A 301 26.22 -19.33 -4.04
N GLN A 302 25.00 -18.82 -3.88
CA GLN A 302 24.68 -17.42 -4.16
C GLN A 302 25.06 -16.51 -2.99
N PRO A 303 25.58 -15.29 -3.24
CA PRO A 303 25.88 -14.34 -2.16
C PRO A 303 24.61 -13.78 -1.48
N GLY A 304 23.50 -13.74 -2.21
CA GLY A 304 22.17 -13.33 -1.75
C GLY A 304 21.12 -13.86 -2.70
N VAL A 305 19.91 -14.13 -2.20
CA VAL A 305 18.82 -14.73 -2.99
C VAL A 305 17.50 -14.00 -2.79
N TYR A 306 16.68 -13.99 -3.83
CA TYR A 306 15.41 -13.28 -3.89
C TYR A 306 14.25 -14.28 -3.92
N VAL A 307 13.39 -14.21 -2.90
CA VAL A 307 12.18 -15.03 -2.79
C VAL A 307 10.93 -14.15 -2.84
N SER A 308 9.85 -14.69 -3.38
CA SER A 308 8.61 -13.93 -3.48
C SER A 308 8.11 -13.49 -2.10
N SER A 309 7.60 -12.27 -2.02
CA SER A 309 6.90 -11.81 -0.83
C SER A 309 5.51 -12.43 -0.64
N GLY A 310 5.00 -13.20 -1.61
CA GLY A 310 3.62 -13.70 -1.65
C GLY A 310 2.68 -12.85 -2.51
N ARG A 311 3.21 -11.89 -3.26
CA ARG A 311 2.48 -11.04 -4.20
C ARG A 311 3.40 -10.47 -5.27
N HIS A 312 2.82 -10.04 -6.38
CA HIS A 312 3.55 -9.36 -7.44
C HIS A 312 4.09 -7.99 -7.00
N GLY A 313 5.18 -7.56 -7.64
CA GLY A 313 5.80 -6.25 -7.45
C GLY A 313 6.64 -6.09 -6.18
N LEU A 314 6.90 -7.19 -5.47
CA LEU A 314 7.73 -7.20 -4.28
C LEU A 314 8.44 -8.55 -4.07
N GLU A 315 9.76 -8.53 -4.08
CA GLU A 315 10.64 -9.63 -3.72
C GLU A 315 11.34 -9.35 -2.39
N LEU A 316 11.84 -10.39 -1.73
CA LEU A 316 12.57 -10.31 -0.48
C LEU A 316 13.96 -10.91 -0.69
N GLU A 317 15.00 -10.08 -0.56
CA GLU A 317 16.37 -10.54 -0.51
C GLU A 317 16.68 -11.08 0.88
N VAL A 318 17.22 -12.29 0.92
CA VAL A 318 17.61 -13.01 2.13
C VAL A 318 18.94 -13.73 1.89
N ALA A 319 19.71 -13.97 2.97
CA ALA A 319 20.86 -14.86 2.88
C ALA A 319 20.39 -16.31 2.66
N PRO A 320 21.05 -17.10 1.79
CA PRO A 320 20.67 -18.50 1.58
C PRO A 320 20.67 -19.34 2.85
N ALA A 321 21.66 -19.14 3.72
CA ALA A 321 21.78 -19.86 4.99
C ALA A 321 20.59 -19.57 5.92
N ASP A 322 20.15 -18.31 5.97
CA ASP A 322 19.00 -17.92 6.79
C ASP A 322 17.70 -18.49 6.22
N LEU A 323 17.54 -18.49 4.89
CA LEU A 323 16.40 -19.10 4.22
C LEU A 323 16.30 -20.60 4.53
N ILE A 324 17.41 -21.32 4.49
CA ILE A 324 17.47 -22.75 4.83
C ILE A 324 17.12 -22.96 6.30
N THR A 325 17.70 -22.15 7.20
CA THR A 325 17.48 -22.27 8.64
C THR A 325 16.03 -21.99 9.02
N ILE A 326 15.42 -20.91 8.52
CA ILE A 326 14.05 -20.54 8.88
C ILE A 326 13.00 -21.50 8.32
N THR A 327 13.30 -22.15 7.19
CA THR A 327 12.41 -23.14 6.57
C THR A 327 12.64 -24.55 7.07
N GLY A 328 13.73 -24.81 7.80
CA GLY A 328 14.17 -26.16 8.17
C GLY A 328 14.45 -27.02 6.94
N ALA A 329 14.91 -26.40 5.84
CA ALA A 329 15.01 -27.08 4.56
C ALA A 329 16.11 -28.13 4.51
N VAL A 330 15.84 -29.22 3.79
CA VAL A 330 16.87 -30.15 3.32
C VAL A 330 17.50 -29.59 2.05
N THR A 331 18.83 -29.54 1.97
CA THR A 331 19.54 -29.13 0.75
C THR A 331 19.92 -30.35 -0.08
N ALA A 332 19.53 -30.38 -1.35
CA ALA A 332 19.84 -31.49 -2.26
C ALA A 332 19.90 -31.00 -3.73
N PRO A 333 20.65 -31.67 -4.62
CA PRO A 333 20.61 -31.34 -6.05
C PRO A 333 19.28 -31.82 -6.63
N ILE A 334 18.33 -30.89 -6.80
CA ILE A 334 16.94 -31.17 -7.23
C ILE A 334 16.61 -30.49 -8.57
N THR A 335 17.62 -29.99 -9.27
CA THR A 335 17.45 -29.34 -10.56
C THR A 335 18.21 -30.03 -11.69
N VAL A 336 17.66 -29.91 -12.91
CA VAL A 336 18.43 -30.13 -14.13
C VAL A 336 18.95 -28.78 -14.64
N ARG A 337 20.23 -28.71 -15.01
CA ARG A 337 20.76 -27.54 -15.71
C ARG A 337 20.12 -27.47 -17.09
N GLY A 338 19.24 -26.48 -17.30
CA GLY A 338 18.74 -26.18 -18.65
C GLY A 338 19.93 -25.85 -19.56
N GLY A 339 20.00 -26.50 -20.72
CA GLY A 339 21.03 -26.24 -21.73
C GLY A 339 21.10 -24.76 -22.08
N THR A 340 22.33 -24.29 -22.27
CA THR A 340 22.68 -22.96 -22.79
C THR A 340 21.97 -22.65 -24.10
#